data_AF-A0A5R9KPW9-F1
#
_entry.id   AF-A0A5R9KPW9-F1
#
_cell.length_a   1.000
_cell.length_b   1.000
_cell.length_c   1.000
_cell.angle_alpha   90.00
_cell.angle_beta   90.00
_cell.angle_gamma   90.00
#
_symmetry.space_group_name_H-M   'P 1'
#
loop_
_entity.id
_entity.type
_entity.pdbx_description
1 polymer ?
#
loop_
_entity_poly.entity_id
_entity_poly.type
_entity_poly.pdbx_seq_one_letter_code
_entity_poly.pdbx_strand_id
1 'polypeptide(L)'
;MLHYIKKIISIEDYAISCVFNTGEIRVVNLKGIIEKYSKINDGLISRLSDPGYFKSVKLDSYGTLTWDNGVDFDPDNLYNMSE
;
A
#
# COMPACT_ATOMS: atom_id res chain seq x y z
N MET A 1 9.56 -3.85 16.36
CA MET A 1 10.47 -4.42 15.32
C MET A 1 10.24 -3.62 14.07
N LEU A 2 11.27 -3.38 13.27
CA LEU A 2 11.15 -2.68 12.00
C LEU A 2 10.77 -3.67 10.90
N HIS A 3 9.56 -3.55 10.36
CA HIS A 3 9.08 -4.32 9.22
C HIS A 3 9.33 -3.56 7.92
N TYR A 4 9.54 -4.29 6.83
CA TYR A 4 9.60 -3.74 5.48
C TYR A 4 9.21 -4.81 4.47
N ILE A 5 8.74 -4.39 3.30
CA ILE A 5 8.27 -5.29 2.25
C ILE A 5 9.41 -5.63 1.30
N LYS A 6 9.64 -6.92 1.08
CA LYS A 6 10.66 -7.43 0.15
C LYS A 6 10.14 -7.58 -1.27
N LYS A 7 8.84 -7.86 -1.44
CA LYS A 7 8.26 -8.17 -2.74
C LYS A 7 6.75 -7.93 -2.76
N ILE A 8 6.24 -7.36 -3.85
CA ILE A 8 4.82 -7.37 -4.21
C ILE A 8 4.51 -8.65 -5.00
N ILE A 9 3.45 -9.35 -4.62
CA ILE A 9 2.99 -10.59 -5.25
C ILE A 9 1.85 -10.30 -6.23
N SER A 10 0.82 -9.59 -5.78
CA SER A 10 -0.37 -9.27 -6.57
C SER A 10 -1.06 -8.00 -6.07
N ILE A 11 -1.89 -7.42 -6.93
CA ILE A 11 -2.64 -6.18 -6.66
C ILE A 11 -4.08 -6.37 -7.17
N GLU A 12 -5.04 -6.45 -6.26
CA GLU A 12 -6.45 -6.73 -6.57
C GLU A 12 -7.38 -5.97 -5.61
N ASP A 13 -8.43 -5.32 -6.13
CA ASP A 13 -9.46 -4.58 -5.35
C ASP A 13 -8.89 -3.73 -4.18
N TYR A 14 -7.88 -2.89 -4.48
CA TYR A 14 -7.18 -2.04 -3.50
C TYR A 14 -6.44 -2.78 -2.38
N ALA A 15 -6.23 -4.08 -2.55
CA ALA A 15 -5.40 -4.91 -1.70
C ALA A 15 -4.10 -5.28 -2.42
N ILE A 16 -3.02 -5.37 -1.64
CA ILE A 16 -1.68 -5.70 -2.12
C ILE A 16 -1.19 -6.90 -1.31
N SER A 17 -0.96 -8.03 -1.98
CA SER A 17 -0.31 -9.19 -1.36
C SER A 17 1.19 -8.99 -1.45
N CYS A 18 1.90 -9.13 -0.33
CA CYS A 18 3.33 -8.87 -0.28
C CYS A 18 4.08 -9.79 0.69
N VAL A 19 5.38 -9.96 0.44
CA VAL A 19 6.30 -10.69 1.31
C VAL A 19 7.00 -9.69 2.23
N PHE A 20 6.82 -9.84 3.54
CA PHE A 20 7.51 -9.02 4.53
C PHE A 20 8.92 -9.55 4.83
N ASN A 21 9.74 -8.72 5.47
CA ASN A 21 11.08 -9.08 5.88
C ASN A 21 11.16 -10.29 6.83
N THR A 22 10.08 -10.55 7.57
CA THR A 22 9.88 -11.74 8.42
C THR A 22 9.73 -13.05 7.64
N GLY A 23 9.44 -12.97 6.34
CA GLY A 23 9.15 -14.12 5.47
C GLY A 23 7.66 -14.43 5.34
N GLU A 24 6.81 -13.75 6.12
CA GLU A 24 5.35 -13.88 6.00
C GLU A 24 4.85 -13.26 4.69
N ILE A 25 3.81 -13.89 4.14
CA ILE A 25 3.00 -13.34 3.06
C ILE A 25 1.76 -12.77 3.72
N ARG A 26 1.49 -11.48 3.50
CA ARG A 26 0.32 -10.80 4.07
C ARG A 26 -0.41 -9.99 3.02
N VAL A 27 -1.69 -9.75 3.28
CA VAL A 27 -2.56 -8.93 2.45
C VAL A 27 -2.78 -7.57 3.12
N VAL A 28 -2.26 -6.52 2.48
CA VAL A 28 -2.50 -5.13 2.90
C VAL A 28 -3.74 -4.61 2.18
N ASN A 29 -4.86 -4.46 2.87
CA ASN A 29 -6.09 -3.92 2.30
C ASN A 29 -6.21 -2.41 2.56
N LEU A 30 -6.09 -1.59 1.51
CA LEU A 30 -6.15 -0.12 1.59
C LEU A 30 -7.52 0.46 1.22
N LYS A 31 -8.51 -0.38 0.88
CA LYS A 31 -9.81 0.05 0.36
C LYS A 31 -10.51 1.06 1.27
N GLY A 32 -10.60 0.76 2.56
CA GLY A 32 -11.25 1.66 3.53
C GLY A 32 -10.54 3.02 3.69
N ILE A 33 -9.21 3.04 3.60
CA ILE A 33 -8.42 4.27 3.63
C ILE A 33 -8.71 5.08 2.36
N ILE A 34 -8.61 4.45 1.19
CA ILE A 34 -8.84 5.10 -0.11
C ILE A 34 -10.26 5.66 -0.20
N GLU A 35 -11.28 4.90 0.21
CA GLU A 35 -12.66 5.35 0.25
C GLU A 35 -12.83 6.57 1.16
N LYS A 36 -12.20 6.58 2.34
CA LYS A 36 -12.24 7.73 3.26
C LYS A 36 -11.66 8.99 2.62
N TYR A 37 -10.49 8.90 2.00
CA TYR A 37 -9.81 10.06 1.41
C TYR A 37 -10.43 10.51 0.09
N SER A 38 -11.01 9.59 -0.69
CA SER A 38 -11.75 9.92 -1.92
C SER A 38 -12.93 10.88 -1.64
N LYS A 39 -13.62 10.72 -0.51
CA LYS A 39 -14.77 11.56 -0.12
C LYS A 39 -14.41 13.00 0.19
N ILE A 40 -13.18 13.25 0.65
CA ILE A 40 -12.72 14.59 1.02
C ILE A 40 -11.83 15.22 -0.06
N ASN A 41 -11.52 14.48 -1.14
CA ASN A 41 -10.71 14.92 -2.28
C ASN A 41 -9.45 15.68 -1.86
N ASP A 42 -8.61 15.05 -1.05
CA ASP A 42 -7.38 15.62 -0.52
C ASP A 42 -6.30 15.92 -1.60
N GLY A 43 -6.52 15.51 -2.85
CA GLY A 43 -5.57 15.65 -3.96
C GLY A 43 -4.34 14.73 -3.88
N LEU A 44 -4.24 13.90 -2.83
CA LEU A 44 -3.06 13.08 -2.56
C LEU A 44 -3.44 11.58 -2.48
N ILE A 45 -4.06 11.13 -1.38
CA ILE A 45 -4.51 9.74 -1.23
C ILE A 45 -5.75 9.48 -2.09
N SER A 46 -6.62 10.48 -2.27
CA SER A 46 -7.79 10.39 -3.15
C SER A 46 -7.44 9.98 -4.59
N ARG A 47 -6.24 10.29 -5.10
CA ARG A 47 -5.77 9.83 -6.41
C ARG A 47 -5.69 8.30 -6.51
N LEU A 48 -5.47 7.61 -5.39
CA LEU A 48 -5.45 6.15 -5.31
C LEU A 48 -6.82 5.49 -5.52
N SER A 49 -7.91 6.28 -5.57
CA SER A 49 -9.24 5.77 -5.94
C SER A 49 -9.39 5.46 -7.43
N ASP A 50 -8.43 5.86 -8.27
CA ASP A 50 -8.32 5.37 -9.63
C ASP A 50 -7.65 3.98 -9.61
N PRO A 51 -8.32 2.90 -10.07
CA PRO A 51 -7.76 1.55 -10.02
C PRO A 51 -6.48 1.37 -10.86
N GLY A 52 -6.35 2.11 -11.97
CA GLY A 52 -5.18 2.04 -12.84
C GLY A 52 -3.97 2.69 -12.18
N TYR A 53 -4.19 3.83 -11.54
CA TYR A 53 -3.17 4.52 -10.76
C TYR A 53 -2.80 3.74 -9.49
N PHE A 54 -3.77 3.16 -8.78
CA PHE A 54 -3.47 2.29 -7.64
C PHE A 54 -2.51 1.15 -8.01
N LYS A 55 -2.74 0.52 -9.17
CA LYS A 55 -1.88 -0.55 -9.71
C LYS A 55 -0.48 -0.11 -10.11
N SER A 56 -0.18 1.20 -10.15
CA SER A 56 1.17 1.70 -10.40
C SER A 56 2.07 1.66 -9.17
N VAL A 57 1.59 1.13 -8.03
CA VAL A 57 2.35 0.99 -6.79
C VAL A 57 3.69 0.30 -7.03
N LYS A 58 4.73 0.79 -6.35
CA LYS A 58 6.09 0.26 -6.39
C LYS A 58 6.62 0.10 -4.98
N LEU A 59 7.70 -0.66 -4.84
CA LEU A 59 8.55 -0.62 -3.67
C LEU A 59 9.67 0.39 -3.91
N ASP A 60 9.91 1.25 -2.93
CA ASP A 60 11.13 2.07 -2.90
C ASP A 60 12.34 1.26 -2.40
N SER A 61 13.49 1.92 -2.22
CA SER A 61 14.72 1.28 -1.74
C SER A 61 14.65 0.81 -0.28
N TYR A 62 13.66 1.24 0.49
CA TYR A 62 13.46 0.90 1.90
C TYR A 62 12.42 -0.21 2.10
N GLY A 63 11.75 -0.65 1.03
CA GLY A 63 10.68 -1.65 1.12
C GLY A 63 9.33 -1.05 1.50
N THR A 64 9.08 0.20 1.11
CA THR A 64 7.84 0.94 1.33
C THR A 64 6.99 0.94 0.06
N LEU A 65 5.67 0.74 0.21
CA LEU A 65 4.73 0.89 -0.91
C LEU A 65 4.60 2.38 -1.26
N THR A 66 4.90 2.74 -2.50
CA THR A 66 4.89 4.13 -2.97
C THR A 66 4.25 4.31 -4.34
N TRP A 67 3.74 5.50 -4.61
CA TRP A 67 3.18 5.97 -5.89
C TRP A 67 3.90 7.22 -6.39
N ASP A 68 3.72 7.57 -7.68
CA ASP A 68 4.49 8.65 -8.33
C ASP A 68 4.22 10.05 -7.75
N ASN A 69 3.10 10.24 -7.08
CA ASN A 69 2.75 11.47 -6.37
C ASN A 69 3.36 11.59 -4.98
N GLY A 70 4.26 10.68 -4.60
CA GLY A 70 4.94 10.70 -3.30
C GLY A 70 4.11 10.16 -2.14
N VAL A 71 2.93 9.58 -2.40
CA VAL A 71 2.21 8.82 -1.37
C VAL A 71 3.02 7.59 -1.03
N ASP A 72 3.21 7.38 0.27
CA ASP A 72 3.74 6.17 0.86
C ASP A 72 2.93 5.76 2.10
N PHE A 73 3.12 4.51 2.53
CA PHE A 73 2.55 4.02 3.78
C PHE A 73 3.63 3.33 4.59
N ASP A 74 3.77 3.76 5.84
CA ASP A 74 4.71 3.18 6.80
C ASP A 74 4.57 1.64 6.87
N PRO A 75 5.61 0.88 6.48
CA PRO A 75 5.55 -0.58 6.44
C PRO A 75 5.27 -1.24 7.80
N ASP A 76 5.61 -0.59 8.93
CA ASP A 76 5.27 -1.11 10.25
C ASP A 76 3.77 -1.04 10.50
N ASN A 77 3.13 0.07 10.12
CA ASN A 77 1.67 0.20 10.20
C ASN A 77 0.98 -0.79 9.26
N LEU A 78 1.51 -0.95 8.03
CA LEU A 78 0.98 -1.94 7.08
C LEU A 78 1.05 -3.35 7.65
N TYR A 79 2.18 -3.74 8.25
CA TYR A 79 2.34 -5.05 8.86
C TYR A 79 1.31 -5.29 9.97
N ASN A 80 1.06 -4.31 10.84
CA ASN A 80 0.14 -4.40 11.96
C ASN A 80 -1.34 -4.50 11.54
N MET A 81 -1.72 -3.93 10.39
CA MET A 81 -3.10 -3.96 9.89
C MET A 81 -3.37 -5.05 8.84
N SER A 82 -2.35 -5.83 8.49
CA SER A 82 -2.43 -6.88 7.46
C SER A 82 -2.59 -8.26 8.05
N GLU A 83 -3.24 -9.14 7.30
CA GLU A 83 -3.51 -10.55 7.65
C GLU A 83 -2.75 -11.50 6.72
#